data_AF-A0AAV6J6M9-F1
#
_entry.id   AF-A0AAV6J6M9-F1
#
_cell.length_a   1.000
_cell.length_b   1.000
_cell.length_c   1.000
_cell.angle_alpha   90.00
_cell.angle_beta   90.00
_cell.angle_gamma   90.00
#
_symmetry.space_group_name_H-M   'P 1'
#
loop_
_entity.id
_entity.type
_entity.pdbx_description
1 polymer ?
#
loop_
_entity_poly.entity_id
_entity_poly.type
_entity_poly.pdbx_seq_one_letter_code
_entity_poly.pdbx_strand_id
1 'polypeptide(L)'
;MFEQYYYFQAWQDDESIIPTKPFDDHLSYFYIKVSAELGAEHVTGFWVPFDQLVDDDFSTSRPIVSAIFSEVCVPVDAQPDMVDHIVGCARSMARESCNVGSVVLPMFVHIVSEDYILDDDVRDDVDDNFAVLESSNGGAGGSTG
;
A
#
# COMPACT_ATOMS: atom_id res chain seq x y z
N MET A 1 -25.42 2.13 7.53
CA MET A 1 -24.57 0.93 7.36
C MET A 1 -23.14 1.39 7.58
N PHE A 2 -22.30 0.67 8.35
CA PHE A 2 -20.89 1.05 8.50
C PHE A 2 -20.09 0.38 7.39
N GLU A 3 -19.35 1.17 6.60
CA GLU A 3 -18.32 0.65 5.72
C GLU A 3 -16.97 0.80 6.44
N GLN A 4 -16.23 -0.30 6.51
CA GLN A 4 -14.90 -0.31 7.10
C GLN A 4 -13.90 -0.02 5.99
N TYR A 5 -13.20 1.11 6.09
CA TYR A 5 -12.18 1.49 5.13
C TYR A 5 -10.79 1.17 5.67
N TYR A 6 -9.91 0.63 4.82
CA TYR A 6 -8.54 0.31 5.19
C TYR A 6 -7.59 1.32 4.53
N TYR A 7 -6.98 2.14 5.37
CA TYR A 7 -5.84 2.94 4.96
C TYR A 7 -4.57 2.08 4.99
N PHE A 8 -3.76 2.18 3.95
CA PHE A 8 -2.61 1.33 3.76
C PHE A 8 -1.42 2.10 3.18
N GLN A 9 -0.24 1.89 3.75
CA GLN A 9 1.03 2.42 3.24
C GLN A 9 2.14 1.38 3.40
N ALA A 10 3.04 1.35 2.41
CA ALA A 10 4.26 0.56 2.48
C ALA A 10 5.45 1.35 1.93
N TRP A 11 6.57 1.28 2.62
CA TRP A 11 7.81 1.94 2.21
C TRP A 11 9.05 1.15 2.62
N GLN A 12 10.16 1.40 1.93
CA GLN A 12 11.46 0.91 2.36
C GLN A 12 11.90 1.68 3.61
N ASP A 13 12.21 0.94 4.67
CA ASP A 13 12.70 1.50 5.92
C ASP A 13 14.23 1.37 6.03
N ASP A 14 14.82 1.75 7.15
CA ASP A 14 16.23 1.56 7.44
C ASP A 14 16.52 0.24 8.18
N GLU A 15 17.80 -0.05 8.43
CA GLU A 15 18.21 -1.27 9.13
C GLU A 15 17.81 -1.30 10.61
N SER A 16 17.35 -0.18 11.20
CA SER A 16 16.99 -0.10 12.62
C SER A 16 15.75 -0.92 12.97
N ILE A 17 14.87 -1.19 12.00
CA ILE A 17 13.71 -2.04 12.22
C ILE A 17 14.04 -3.53 12.24
N ILE A 18 15.22 -3.90 11.70
CA ILE A 18 15.62 -5.29 11.51
C ILE A 18 16.03 -5.88 12.88
N PRO A 19 15.35 -6.92 13.37
CA PRO A 19 15.76 -7.60 14.59
C PRO A 19 17.07 -8.35 14.36
N THR A 20 17.71 -8.81 15.43
CA THR A 20 18.94 -9.57 15.32
C THR A 20 18.75 -10.74 14.36
N LYS A 21 19.55 -10.77 13.29
CA LYS A 21 19.34 -11.64 12.13
C LYS A 21 19.33 -13.12 12.56
N PRO A 22 18.27 -13.90 12.25
CA PRO A 22 18.18 -15.28 12.75
C PRO A 22 18.94 -16.32 11.90
N PHE A 23 19.51 -15.93 10.75
CA PHE A 23 19.89 -16.86 9.69
C PHE A 23 21.26 -16.58 9.05
N ASP A 24 21.74 -17.58 8.32
CA ASP A 24 23.03 -17.67 7.63
C ASP A 24 23.27 -16.52 6.63
N ASP A 25 24.52 -16.07 6.50
CA ASP A 25 24.91 -14.85 5.80
C ASP A 25 24.82 -14.94 4.27
N HIS A 26 24.48 -16.12 3.74
CA HIS A 26 24.51 -16.41 2.31
C HIS A 26 23.20 -16.18 1.56
N LEU A 27 22.10 -15.90 2.28
CA LEU A 27 20.78 -15.68 1.68
C LEU A 27 20.33 -14.23 1.85
N SER A 28 19.73 -13.69 0.78
CA SER A 28 19.10 -12.37 0.80
C SER A 28 17.63 -12.49 1.23
N TYR A 29 17.18 -11.55 2.04
CA TYR A 29 15.82 -11.53 2.60
C TYR A 29 15.17 -10.16 2.47
N PHE A 30 13.84 -10.15 2.41
CA PHE A 30 13.06 -9.02 2.87
C PHE A 30 12.76 -9.20 4.36
N TYR A 31 12.92 -8.13 5.12
CA TYR A 31 12.36 -8.04 6.45
C TYR A 31 11.15 -7.11 6.39
N ILE A 32 9.95 -7.67 6.56
CA ILE A 32 8.70 -6.92 6.46
C ILE A 32 8.16 -6.72 7.88
N LYS A 33 8.15 -5.48 8.35
CA LYS A 33 7.53 -5.10 9.62
C LYS A 33 6.15 -4.53 9.34
N VAL A 34 5.12 -5.16 9.89
CA VAL A 34 3.73 -4.75 9.74
C VAL A 34 3.24 -4.17 11.05
N SER A 35 2.67 -2.96 11.00
CA SER A 35 1.89 -2.34 12.07
C SER A 35 0.45 -2.20 11.61
N ALA A 36 -0.46 -2.92 12.26
CA ALA A 36 -1.87 -2.99 11.91
C ALA A 36 -2.76 -2.52 13.07
N GLU A 37 -3.54 -1.47 12.83
CA GLU A 37 -4.49 -0.86 13.77
C GLU A 37 -5.92 -1.25 13.37
N LEU A 38 -6.27 -2.52 13.63
CA LEU A 38 -7.55 -3.14 13.25
C LEU A 38 -8.45 -3.34 14.48
N GLY A 39 -8.61 -2.27 15.27
CA GLY A 39 -9.27 -2.28 16.58
C GLY A 39 -8.30 -2.45 17.76
N ALA A 40 -7.25 -3.24 17.60
CA ALA A 40 -6.10 -3.28 18.50
C ALA A 40 -4.79 -3.25 17.70
N GLU A 41 -3.78 -2.55 18.19
CA GLU A 41 -2.48 -2.44 17.53
C GLU A 41 -1.74 -3.79 17.55
N HIS A 42 -1.41 -4.28 16.36
CA HIS A 42 -0.60 -5.48 16.15
C HIS A 42 0.65 -5.12 15.36
N VAL A 43 1.82 -5.27 15.99
CA VAL A 43 3.11 -5.06 15.34
C VAL A 43 3.85 -6.38 15.24
N THR A 44 4.14 -6.84 14.01
CA THR A 44 4.80 -8.13 13.77
C THR A 44 5.79 -8.03 12.62
N GLY A 45 6.90 -8.76 12.73
CA GLY A 45 7.99 -8.78 11.75
C GLY A 45 8.12 -10.14 11.08
N PHE A 46 8.34 -10.13 9.77
CA PHE A 46 8.39 -11.31 8.92
C PHE A 46 9.69 -11.36 8.13
N TRP A 47 10.33 -12.52 8.10
CA TRP A 47 11.48 -12.79 7.26
C TRP A 47 11.02 -13.55 6.01
N VAL A 48 11.14 -12.92 4.85
CA VAL A 48 10.74 -13.51 3.58
C VAL A 48 11.96 -13.67 2.68
N PRO A 49 12.25 -14.88 2.17
CA PRO A 49 13.33 -15.07 1.21
C PRO A 49 13.16 -14.19 -0.03
N PHE A 50 14.24 -13.58 -0.48
CA PHE A 50 14.20 -12.61 -1.58
C PHE A 50 13.60 -13.19 -2.87
N ASP A 51 13.98 -14.43 -3.21
CA ASP A 51 13.52 -15.18 -4.37
C ASP A 51 12.02 -15.47 -4.35
N GLN A 52 11.44 -15.62 -3.15
CA GLN A 52 10.01 -15.90 -3.00
C GLN A 52 9.13 -14.66 -3.14
N LEU A 53 9.69 -13.46 -2.91
CA LEU A 53 8.93 -12.20 -2.98
C LEU A 53 9.13 -11.45 -4.31
N VAL A 54 10.21 -11.75 -5.03
CA VAL A 54 10.57 -11.12 -6.32
C VAL A 54 10.37 -12.12 -7.48
N ASP A 55 9.47 -13.08 -7.30
CA ASP A 55 9.12 -14.03 -8.35
C ASP A 55 8.49 -13.34 -9.56
N ASP A 56 8.77 -13.87 -10.75
CA ASP A 56 8.37 -13.20 -11.98
C ASP A 56 6.86 -13.26 -12.25
N ASP A 57 6.21 -14.34 -11.82
CA ASP A 57 4.83 -14.68 -12.12
C ASP A 57 3.85 -14.46 -10.95
N PHE A 58 4.32 -13.93 -9.82
CA PHE A 58 3.53 -13.67 -8.61
C PHE A 58 2.90 -14.92 -7.97
N SER A 59 3.34 -16.11 -8.37
CA SER A 59 2.84 -17.40 -7.88
C SER A 59 3.23 -17.67 -6.42
N THR A 60 4.37 -17.14 -5.95
CA THR A 60 4.83 -17.29 -4.56
C THR A 60 4.61 -16.03 -3.74
N SER A 61 4.86 -14.86 -4.30
CA SER A 61 4.80 -13.59 -3.56
C SER A 61 3.41 -13.27 -3.04
N ARG A 62 2.37 -13.40 -3.88
CA ARG A 62 0.98 -13.09 -3.49
C ARG A 62 0.47 -13.96 -2.34
N PRO A 63 0.59 -15.31 -2.38
CA PRO A 63 0.21 -16.15 -1.24
C PRO A 63 0.98 -15.83 0.04
N ILE A 64 2.28 -15.51 -0.05
CA ILE A 64 3.10 -15.16 1.12
C ILE A 64 2.62 -13.86 1.75
N VAL A 65 2.41 -12.82 0.95
CA VAL A 65 1.92 -11.52 1.47
C VAL A 65 0.50 -11.66 2.03
N SER A 66 -0.37 -12.44 1.38
CA SER A 66 -1.70 -12.73 1.90
C SER A 66 -1.65 -13.49 3.24
N ALA A 67 -0.70 -14.41 3.41
CA ALA A 67 -0.48 -15.09 4.69
C ALA A 67 0.00 -14.11 5.78
N ILE A 68 0.92 -13.19 5.46
CA ILE A 68 1.38 -12.13 6.37
C ILE A 68 0.20 -11.28 6.85
N PHE A 69 -0.65 -10.83 5.91
CA PHE A 69 -1.83 -10.05 6.24
C PHE A 69 -2.87 -10.82 7.06
N SER A 70 -3.05 -12.10 6.78
CA SER A 70 -3.93 -12.95 7.56
C SER A 70 -3.41 -13.15 8.99
N GLU A 71 -2.08 -13.20 9.18
CA GLU A 71 -1.45 -13.30 10.50
C GLU A 71 -1.64 -12.04 11.35
N VAL A 72 -1.69 -10.86 10.71
CA VAL A 72 -2.04 -9.59 11.38
C VAL A 72 -3.53 -9.26 11.33
N CYS A 73 -4.38 -10.27 11.12
CA CYS A 73 -5.84 -10.19 11.17
C CYS A 73 -6.49 -9.24 10.13
N VAL A 74 -5.84 -8.97 8.99
CA VAL A 74 -6.45 -8.23 7.88
C VAL A 74 -7.47 -9.13 7.17
N PRO A 75 -8.73 -8.70 6.99
CA PRO A 75 -9.75 -9.50 6.31
C PRO A 75 -9.41 -9.81 4.85
N VAL A 76 -9.67 -11.05 4.42
CA VAL A 76 -9.28 -11.58 3.10
C VAL A 76 -9.88 -10.78 1.93
N ASP A 77 -11.06 -10.21 2.13
CA ASP A 77 -11.76 -9.36 1.17
C ASP A 77 -11.08 -7.98 0.98
N ALA A 78 -10.38 -7.47 1.99
CA ALA A 78 -9.62 -6.23 1.92
C ALA A 78 -8.17 -6.40 1.40
N GLN A 79 -7.65 -7.64 1.36
CA GLN A 79 -6.27 -7.92 1.02
C GLN A 79 -5.85 -7.70 -0.45
N PRO A 80 -6.66 -7.93 -1.50
CA PRO A 80 -6.15 -8.03 -2.88
C PRO A 80 -5.31 -6.83 -3.33
N ASP A 81 -5.80 -5.61 -3.09
CA ASP A 81 -5.10 -4.38 -3.50
C ASP A 81 -3.83 -4.15 -2.68
N MET A 82 -3.89 -4.43 -1.37
CA MET A 82 -2.74 -4.32 -0.47
C MET A 82 -1.65 -5.32 -0.86
N VAL A 83 -2.04 -6.55 -1.24
CA VAL A 83 -1.13 -7.63 -1.62
C VAL A 83 -0.36 -7.21 -2.87
N ASP A 84 -1.07 -6.76 -3.90
CA ASP A 84 -0.44 -6.32 -5.15
C ASP A 84 0.49 -5.13 -4.91
N HIS A 85 0.13 -4.22 -4.01
CA HIS A 85 0.99 -3.10 -3.66
C HIS A 85 2.28 -3.51 -2.94
N ILE A 86 2.22 -4.41 -1.95
CA ILE A 86 3.42 -4.92 -1.25
C ILE A 86 4.35 -5.64 -2.22
N VAL A 87 3.81 -6.50 -3.08
CA VAL A 87 4.64 -7.20 -4.06
C VAL A 87 5.27 -6.20 -5.04
N GLY A 88 4.50 -5.22 -5.50
CA GLY A 88 5.03 -4.12 -6.33
C GLY A 88 6.16 -3.36 -5.65
N CYS A 89 5.98 -3.01 -4.36
CA CYS A 89 6.97 -2.33 -3.54
C CYS A 89 8.25 -3.16 -3.40
N ALA A 90 8.12 -4.45 -3.06
CA ALA A 90 9.25 -5.37 -2.93
C ALA A 90 10.06 -5.48 -4.23
N ARG A 91 9.37 -5.63 -5.37
CA ARG A 91 10.03 -5.69 -6.69
C ARG A 91 10.71 -4.37 -7.07
N SER A 92 10.10 -3.23 -6.71
CA SER A 92 10.72 -1.92 -6.92
C SER A 92 12.00 -1.78 -6.09
N MET A 93 11.93 -2.09 -4.80
CA MET A 93 13.08 -2.09 -3.89
C MET A 93 14.19 -3.02 -4.36
N ALA A 94 13.85 -4.22 -4.85
CA ALA A 94 14.83 -5.17 -5.39
C ALA A 94 15.60 -4.65 -6.61
N ARG A 95 15.02 -3.70 -7.37
CA ARG A 95 15.60 -3.16 -8.61
C ARG A 95 16.30 -1.81 -8.43
N GLU A 96 16.12 -1.18 -7.27
CA GLU A 96 16.80 0.06 -6.89
C GLU A 96 18.32 -0.15 -6.84
N SER A 97 19.08 0.75 -7.46
CA SER A 97 20.54 0.61 -7.54
C SER A 97 21.24 0.70 -6.18
N CYS A 98 20.64 1.42 -5.22
CA CYS A 98 21.17 1.54 -3.85
C CYS A 98 21.02 0.24 -3.04
N ASN A 99 20.15 -0.67 -3.48
CA ASN A 99 19.85 -1.95 -2.82
C ASN A 99 20.65 -3.12 -3.41
N VAL A 100 21.45 -2.87 -4.45
CA VAL A 100 22.29 -3.89 -5.08
C VAL A 100 23.38 -4.32 -4.10
N GLY A 101 23.40 -5.62 -3.76
CA GLY A 101 24.35 -6.19 -2.80
C GLY A 101 23.88 -6.16 -1.34
N SER A 102 22.71 -5.58 -1.06
CA SER A 102 22.09 -5.65 0.27
C SER A 102 21.68 -7.10 0.58
N VAL A 103 22.04 -7.55 1.79
CA VAL A 103 21.65 -8.89 2.27
C VAL A 103 20.23 -8.88 2.81
N VAL A 104 19.77 -7.75 3.36
CA VAL A 104 18.41 -7.61 3.87
C VAL A 104 17.80 -6.33 3.33
N LEU A 105 16.56 -6.40 2.86
CA LEU A 105 15.76 -5.26 2.44
C LEU A 105 14.62 -5.03 3.46
N PRO A 106 14.76 -4.04 4.34
CA PRO A 106 13.71 -3.69 5.31
C PRO A 106 12.56 -2.95 4.64
N MET A 107 11.33 -3.41 4.91
CA MET A 107 10.09 -2.78 4.49
C MET A 107 9.21 -2.57 5.72
N PHE A 108 8.63 -1.38 5.85
CA PHE A 108 7.59 -1.12 6.84
C PHE A 108 6.23 -1.01 6.14
N VAL A 109 5.23 -1.61 6.78
CA VAL A 109 3.85 -1.64 6.31
C VAL A 109 2.95 -1.13 7.43
N HIS A 110 2.18 -0.09 7.15
CA HIS A 110 1.22 0.48 8.07
C HIS A 110 -0.19 0.30 7.54
N ILE A 111 -1.07 -0.22 8.40
CA ILE A 111 -2.46 -0.53 8.08
C ILE A 111 -3.34 0.05 9.18
N VAL A 112 -4.35 0.82 8.81
CA VAL A 112 -5.31 1.40 9.75
C VAL A 112 -6.72 1.13 9.24
N SER A 113 -7.60 0.63 10.10
CA SER A 113 -9.03 0.60 9.79
C SER A 113 -9.72 1.84 10.35
N GLU A 114 -10.45 2.55 9.50
CA GLU A 114 -11.31 3.66 9.90
C GLU A 114 -12.78 3.28 9.69
N ASP A 115 -13.60 3.52 10.72
CA ASP A 115 -15.04 3.37 10.65
C ASP A 115 -15.64 4.64 10.04
N TYR A 116 -16.13 4.55 8.79
CA TYR A 116 -16.88 5.65 8.20
C TYR A 116 -18.37 5.49 8.49
N ILE A 117 -18.97 6.53 9.07
CA ILE A 117 -20.43 6.64 9.15
C ILE A 117 -20.90 7.10 7.77
N LEU A 118 -21.59 6.22 7.05
CA LEU A 118 -22.42 6.65 5.93
C LEU A 118 -23.59 7.43 6.52
N ASP A 119 -23.52 8.76 6.48
CA ASP A 119 -24.70 9.60 6.70
C ASP A 119 -25.69 9.30 5.57
N ASP A 120 -26.69 8.47 5.88
CA ASP A 120 -27.84 8.09 5.04
C ASP A 120 -28.76 9.29 4.69
N ASP A 121 -28.28 10.53 4.89
CA ASP A 121 -29.05 11.77 4.79
C ASP A 121 -28.64 12.67 3.61
N VAL A 122 -27.96 12.12 2.59
CA VAL A 122 -28.04 12.74 1.25
C VAL A 122 -29.30 12.23 0.58
N ARG A 123 -30.44 12.79 1.01
CA ARG A 123 -31.69 12.67 0.27
C ARG A 123 -31.45 13.13 -1.16
N ASP A 124 -31.79 12.22 -2.05
CA ASP A 124 -32.11 12.38 -3.45
C ASP A 124 -32.89 13.69 -3.70
N ASP A 125 -32.18 14.75 -4.10
CA ASP A 125 -32.71 15.93 -4.79
C ASP A 125 -31.58 16.46 -5.70
N VAL A 126 -31.11 15.63 -6.64
CA VAL A 126 -30.38 16.12 -7.80
C VAL A 126 -31.42 16.77 -8.72
N ASP A 127 -31.75 18.03 -8.43
CA ASP A 127 -32.52 18.86 -9.37
C ASP A 127 -31.62 19.15 -10.58
N ASP A 128 -32.09 18.73 -11.75
CA ASP A 128 -31.45 18.89 -13.04
C ASP A 128 -31.14 20.38 -13.32
N ASN A 129 -29.89 20.80 -13.14
CA ASN A 129 -29.40 22.02 -13.79
C ASN A 129 -28.06 21.77 -14.49
N PHE A 130 -28.14 21.01 -15.58
CA PHE A 130 -27.16 21.07 -16.65
C PHE A 130 -27.32 22.41 -17.40
N ALA A 131 -26.69 23.47 -16.90
CA ALA A 131 -26.49 24.70 -17.65
C ALA A 131 -25.02 24.78 -18.13
N VAL A 132 -24.81 24.16 -19.28
CA VAL A 132 -23.98 24.58 -20.43
C VAL A 132 -22.71 25.39 -20.14
N LEU A 133 -21.59 24.79 -20.54
CA LEU A 133 -20.29 25.40 -20.81
C LEU A 133 -20.37 26.79 -21.48
N GLU A 134 -19.78 27.81 -20.87
CA GLU A 134 -19.10 28.86 -21.62
C GLU A 134 -17.60 28.84 -21.29
N SER A 135 -16.85 28.12 -22.13
CA SER A 135 -15.46 28.46 -22.39
C SER A 135 -15.41 29.23 -23.69
N SER A 136 -15.02 30.51 -23.63
CA SER A 136 -14.36 31.18 -24.75
C SER A 136 -13.40 32.24 -24.23
N ASN A 137 -12.16 31.77 -24.15
CA ASN A 137 -10.91 32.50 -24.04
C ASN A 137 -10.75 33.49 -25.21
N GLY A 138 -10.22 34.71 -24.99
CA GLY A 138 -9.86 35.56 -26.13
C GLY A 138 -9.47 37.00 -25.80
N GLY A 139 -8.24 37.21 -25.33
CA GLY A 139 -7.59 38.52 -25.38
C GLY A 139 -7.08 38.84 -26.79
N ALA A 140 -7.44 40.02 -27.29
CA ALA A 140 -6.76 40.84 -28.31
C ALA A 140 -7.48 42.20 -28.26
N GLY A 141 -6.85 43.37 -28.07
CA GLY A 141 -5.77 43.94 -28.86
C GLY A 141 -6.35 44.76 -30.03
N GLY A 142 -6.52 46.08 -29.87
CA GLY A 142 -6.61 47.03 -31.00
C GLY A 142 -7.75 48.07 -31.00
N SER A 143 -7.34 49.33 -30.77
CA SER A 143 -7.72 50.59 -31.45
C SER A 143 -9.18 50.88 -31.86
N THR A 144 -9.71 52.05 -31.46
CA THR A 144 -10.31 53.06 -32.36
C THR A 144 -10.66 54.35 -31.61
N GLY A 145 -10.41 55.51 -32.23
CA GLY A 145 -11.19 56.75 -32.02
C GLY A 145 -10.46 57.92 -31.40
#